data_AF-O50636-F1
#
_entry.id   AF-O50636-F1
#
_cell.length_a   1.000
_cell.length_b   1.000
_cell.length_c   1.000
_cell.angle_alpha   90.00
_cell.angle_beta   90.00
_cell.angle_gamma   90.00
#
_symmetry.space_group_name_H-M   'P 1'
#
loop_
_entity.id
_entity.type
_entity.pdbx_description
1 polymer ?
#
loop_
_entity_poly.entity_id
_entity_poly.type
_entity_poly.pdbx_seq_one_letter_code
_entity_poly.pdbx_strand_id
1 'polypeptide(L)'
;DLISVYKIRFSDDSFCKSEFFSNYHLRNYKEAIQVFAENVKRLSEERDVMGALGLAFVYMGKFDEAKSVLEKIPGYEELPTFDEKKKEFSEKIASIPKMEAKRKSLSIQELIDLGFAYLFSENFKKAEEVFSELVAVHP
;
A
#
# COMPACT_ATOMS: atom_id res chain seq x y z
N ASP A 1 -28.96 17.04 -17.84
CA ASP A 1 -28.22 15.79 -17.67
C ASP A 1 -28.97 14.93 -16.64
N LEU A 2 -29.09 13.62 -16.90
CA LEU A 2 -29.84 12.66 -16.07
C LEU A 2 -29.19 12.50 -14.69
N ILE A 3 -27.85 12.53 -14.61
CA ILE A 3 -27.11 12.41 -13.35
C ILE A 3 -27.45 13.57 -12.43
N SER A 4 -27.48 14.80 -12.95
CA SER A 4 -27.89 15.99 -12.20
C SER A 4 -29.29 15.88 -11.60
N VAL A 5 -30.27 15.29 -12.33
CA VAL A 5 -31.63 15.08 -11.82
C VAL A 5 -31.64 14.03 -10.71
N TYR A 6 -30.87 12.95 -10.85
CA TYR A 6 -30.73 11.93 -9.82
C TYR A 6 -30.05 12.47 -8.56
N LYS A 7 -29.00 13.30 -8.70
CA LYS A 7 -28.32 13.96 -7.57
C LYS A 7 -29.26 14.81 -6.71
N ILE A 8 -30.17 15.56 -7.35
CA ILE A 8 -31.15 16.39 -6.65
C ILE A 8 -32.20 15.51 -5.95
N ARG A 9 -32.59 14.40 -6.58
CA ARG A 9 -33.70 13.56 -6.12
C ARG A 9 -33.30 12.52 -5.06
N PHE A 10 -32.07 12.03 -5.13
CA PHE A 10 -31.53 10.96 -4.29
C PHE A 10 -30.25 11.44 -3.59
N SER A 11 -30.25 12.65 -3.04
CA SER A 11 -29.13 13.19 -2.26
C SER A 11 -28.99 12.52 -0.89
N ASP A 12 -29.32 11.24 -0.79
CA ASP A 12 -29.18 10.41 0.39
C ASP A 12 -27.77 9.79 0.46
N ASP A 13 -27.42 9.29 1.63
CA ASP A 13 -26.07 8.82 1.93
C ASP A 13 -25.66 7.60 1.06
N SER A 14 -26.63 6.85 0.53
CA SER A 14 -26.38 5.67 -0.31
C SER A 14 -25.93 6.07 -1.72
N PHE A 15 -26.53 7.13 -2.28
CA PHE A 15 -26.22 7.57 -3.64
C PHE A 15 -24.80 8.14 -3.75
N CYS A 16 -24.37 9.00 -2.83
CA CYS A 16 -23.04 9.61 -2.91
C CYS A 16 -21.92 8.56 -2.73
N LYS A 17 -22.12 7.56 -1.88
CA LYS A 17 -21.20 6.42 -1.73
C LYS A 17 -21.14 5.60 -3.03
N SER A 18 -22.29 5.32 -3.63
CA SER A 18 -22.37 4.58 -4.91
C SER A 18 -21.71 5.34 -6.06
N GLU A 19 -21.91 6.66 -6.13
CA GLU A 19 -21.28 7.52 -7.13
C GLU A 19 -19.76 7.56 -6.97
N PHE A 20 -19.27 7.68 -5.72
CA PHE A 20 -17.85 7.63 -5.40
C PHE A 20 -17.23 6.32 -5.88
N PHE A 21 -17.79 5.17 -5.48
CA PHE A 21 -17.24 3.87 -5.85
C PHE A 21 -17.36 3.59 -7.35
N SER A 22 -18.42 4.06 -8.02
CA SER A 22 -18.55 3.95 -9.46
C SER A 22 -17.40 4.65 -10.18
N ASN A 23 -17.10 5.91 -9.80
CA ASN A 23 -15.97 6.63 -10.36
C ASN A 23 -14.63 5.98 -10.03
N TYR A 24 -14.45 5.50 -8.78
CA TYR A 24 -13.24 4.78 -8.37
C TYR A 24 -12.98 3.51 -9.20
N HIS A 25 -13.99 2.65 -9.36
CA HIS A 25 -13.86 1.41 -10.13
C HIS A 25 -13.68 1.64 -11.63
N LEU A 26 -14.23 2.74 -12.16
CA LEU A 26 -13.99 3.19 -13.53
C LEU A 26 -12.63 3.91 -13.71
N ARG A 27 -11.85 4.07 -12.63
CA ARG A 27 -10.56 4.78 -12.59
C ARG A 27 -10.66 6.28 -12.91
N ASN A 28 -11.86 6.83 -12.77
CA ASN A 28 -12.12 8.27 -12.81
C ASN A 28 -11.76 8.88 -11.44
N TYR A 29 -10.47 8.82 -11.08
CA TYR A 29 -10.02 9.14 -9.72
C TYR A 29 -10.24 10.61 -9.35
N LYS A 30 -10.14 11.53 -10.32
CA LYS A 30 -10.40 12.96 -10.09
C LYS A 30 -11.86 13.20 -9.71
N GLU A 31 -12.77 12.55 -10.43
CA GLU A 31 -14.21 12.64 -10.24
C GLU A 31 -14.60 11.96 -8.91
N ALA A 32 -14.00 10.81 -8.57
CA ALA A 32 -14.19 10.18 -7.26
C ALA A 32 -13.78 11.12 -6.11
N ILE A 33 -12.61 11.76 -6.22
CA ILE A 33 -12.13 12.75 -5.22
C ILE A 33 -13.08 13.94 -5.15
N GLN A 34 -13.62 14.41 -6.27
CA GLN A 34 -14.59 15.50 -6.29
C GLN A 34 -15.90 15.11 -5.57
N VAL A 35 -16.44 13.93 -5.85
CA VAL A 35 -17.64 13.41 -5.16
C VAL A 35 -17.39 13.31 -3.65
N PHE A 36 -16.20 12.86 -3.24
CA PHE A 36 -15.80 12.85 -1.84
C PHE A 36 -15.79 14.25 -1.23
N ALA A 37 -15.14 15.22 -1.90
CA ALA A 37 -15.05 16.60 -1.41
C ALA A 37 -16.42 17.27 -1.23
N GLU A 38 -17.34 17.04 -2.18
CA GLU A 38 -18.73 17.54 -2.13
C GLU A 38 -19.56 16.90 -0.99
N ASN A 39 -19.17 15.71 -0.51
CA ASN A 39 -19.90 14.92 0.46
C ASN A 39 -19.09 14.54 1.72
N VAL A 40 -18.04 15.32 2.02
CA VAL A 40 -17.04 14.97 3.05
C VAL A 40 -17.65 14.59 4.39
N LYS A 41 -18.67 15.32 4.87
CA LYS A 41 -19.31 15.09 6.16
C LYS A 41 -19.95 13.70 6.28
N ARG A 42 -20.39 13.12 5.17
CA ARG A 42 -21.06 11.81 5.11
C ARG A 42 -20.05 10.69 4.87
N LEU A 43 -19.09 10.94 3.99
CA LEU A 43 -18.17 9.92 3.50
C LEU A 43 -16.91 9.75 4.37
N SER A 44 -16.56 10.74 5.20
CA SER A 44 -15.35 10.66 6.03
C SER A 44 -15.45 9.66 7.19
N GLU A 45 -16.67 9.24 7.56
CA GLU A 45 -16.88 8.24 8.62
C GLU A 45 -16.81 6.80 8.08
N GLU A 46 -16.90 6.64 6.76
CA GLU A 46 -16.92 5.34 6.08
C GLU A 46 -15.50 4.85 5.80
N ARG A 47 -15.07 3.82 6.54
CA ARG A 47 -13.70 3.28 6.45
C ARG A 47 -13.34 2.80 5.03
N ASP A 48 -14.26 2.15 4.35
CA ASP A 48 -14.07 1.64 2.99
C ASP A 48 -13.88 2.78 1.98
N VAL A 49 -14.67 3.85 2.12
CA VAL A 49 -14.53 5.07 1.29
C VAL A 49 -13.19 5.75 1.54
N MET A 50 -12.77 5.91 2.80
CA MET A 50 -11.47 6.48 3.15
C MET A 50 -10.31 5.65 2.59
N GLY A 51 -10.39 4.32 2.65
CA GLY A 51 -9.40 3.43 2.06
C GLY A 51 -9.30 3.58 0.54
N ALA A 52 -10.45 3.59 -0.15
CA ALA A 52 -10.50 3.78 -1.60
C ALA A 52 -10.04 5.19 -2.03
N LEU A 53 -10.32 6.23 -1.23
CA LEU A 53 -9.83 7.59 -1.48
C LEU A 53 -8.30 7.66 -1.37
N GLY A 54 -7.73 7.04 -0.33
CA GLY A 54 -6.28 6.93 -0.18
C GLY A 54 -5.64 6.24 -1.39
N LEU A 55 -6.22 5.12 -1.85
CA LEU A 55 -5.76 4.42 -3.04
C LEU A 55 -5.92 5.24 -4.32
N ALA A 56 -7.00 6.01 -4.47
CA ALA A 56 -7.18 6.91 -5.59
C ALA A 56 -6.04 7.95 -5.66
N PHE A 57 -5.62 8.51 -4.52
CA PHE A 57 -4.46 9.38 -4.45
C PHE A 57 -3.16 8.65 -4.82
N VAL A 58 -2.95 7.41 -4.36
CA VAL A 58 -1.80 6.57 -4.75
C VAL A 58 -1.75 6.38 -6.27
N TYR A 59 -2.86 6.00 -6.90
CA TYR A 59 -2.92 5.79 -8.35
C TYR A 59 -2.68 7.07 -9.16
N MET A 60 -2.87 8.23 -8.54
CA MET A 60 -2.55 9.54 -9.12
C MET A 60 -1.13 10.02 -8.80
N GLY A 61 -0.31 9.23 -8.07
CA GLY A 61 1.04 9.61 -7.65
C GLY A 61 1.09 10.66 -6.53
N LYS A 62 -0.03 10.86 -5.83
CA LYS A 62 -0.23 11.85 -4.76
C LYS A 62 -0.01 11.21 -3.39
N PHE A 63 1.24 10.85 -3.10
CA PHE A 63 1.57 10.04 -1.94
C PHE A 63 1.36 10.75 -0.59
N ASP A 64 1.59 12.06 -0.53
CA ASP A 64 1.39 12.84 0.70
C ASP A 64 -0.10 12.94 1.05
N GLU A 65 -0.96 13.22 0.07
CA GLU A 65 -2.42 13.22 0.28
C GLU A 65 -2.94 11.82 0.62
N ALA A 66 -2.42 10.78 -0.03
CA ALA A 66 -2.76 9.40 0.30
C ALA A 66 -2.43 9.07 1.76
N LYS A 67 -1.21 9.41 2.22
CA LYS A 67 -0.77 9.20 3.60
C LYS A 67 -1.72 9.92 4.58
N SER A 68 -2.00 11.21 4.34
CA SER A 68 -2.89 12.00 5.19
C SER A 68 -4.32 11.44 5.29
N VAL A 69 -4.84 10.81 4.24
CA VAL A 69 -6.14 10.16 4.25
C VAL A 69 -6.09 8.84 5.02
N LEU A 70 -5.11 7.98 4.71
CA LEU A 70 -5.00 6.64 5.29
C LEU A 70 -4.71 6.69 6.80
N GLU A 71 -3.94 7.66 7.28
CA GLU A 71 -3.65 7.88 8.70
C GLU A 71 -4.89 8.14 9.56
N LYS A 72 -5.97 8.63 8.95
CA LYS A 72 -7.24 8.91 9.66
C LYS A 72 -8.10 7.66 9.86
N ILE A 73 -7.74 6.54 9.22
CA ILE A 73 -8.50 5.29 9.33
C ILE A 73 -8.17 4.64 10.68
N PRO A 74 -9.18 4.29 11.52
CA PRO A 74 -8.94 3.57 12.75
C PRO A 74 -8.19 2.26 12.53
N GLY A 75 -7.14 2.03 13.34
CA GLY A 75 -6.23 0.90 13.17
C GLY A 75 -5.19 1.10 12.06
N TYR A 76 -4.98 2.32 11.58
CA TYR A 76 -3.80 2.66 10.80
C TYR A 76 -2.54 2.38 11.63
N GLU A 77 -1.67 1.55 11.09
CA GLU A 77 -0.32 1.34 11.59
C GLU A 77 0.63 2.00 10.60
N GLU A 78 1.53 2.86 11.09
CA GLU A 78 2.56 3.42 10.24
C GLU A 78 3.47 2.28 9.78
N LEU A 79 3.63 2.15 8.46
CA LEU A 79 4.62 1.23 7.92
C LEU A 79 6.00 1.69 8.41
N PRO A 80 6.82 0.78 8.96
CA PRO A 80 8.16 1.15 9.38
C PRO A 80 8.93 1.70 8.19
N THR A 81 9.66 2.77 8.44
CA THR A 81 10.57 3.39 7.48
C THR A 81 11.67 2.40 7.08
N PHE A 82 12.32 2.68 5.95
CA PHE A 82 13.46 1.87 5.51
C PHE A 82 14.56 1.81 6.57
N ASP A 83 14.84 2.92 7.26
CA ASP A 83 15.84 2.99 8.32
C ASP A 83 15.45 2.17 9.56
N GLU A 84 14.17 2.17 9.93
CA GLU A 84 13.67 1.33 11.02
C GLU A 84 13.79 -0.15 10.67
N LYS A 85 13.44 -0.53 9.44
CA LYS A 85 13.65 -1.91 8.96
C LYS A 85 15.13 -2.26 8.87
N LYS A 86 16.00 -1.35 8.43
CA LYS A 86 17.45 -1.55 8.42
C LYS A 86 18.00 -1.80 9.82
N LYS A 87 17.49 -1.10 10.84
CA LYS A 87 17.82 -1.33 12.24
C LYS A 87 17.30 -2.69 12.74
N GLU A 88 16.06 -3.03 12.42
CA GLU A 88 15.44 -4.34 12.76
C GLU A 88 16.24 -5.52 12.16
N PHE A 89 16.77 -5.36 10.95
CA PHE A 89 17.58 -6.36 10.25
C PHE A 89 19.08 -6.29 10.57
N SER A 90 19.54 -5.41 11.46
CA SER A 90 20.96 -5.19 11.75
C SER A 90 21.75 -6.47 12.08
N GLU A 91 21.18 -7.36 12.90
CA GLU A 91 21.79 -8.66 13.22
C GLU A 91 21.90 -9.58 12.00
N LYS A 92 20.87 -9.57 11.14
CA LYS A 92 20.80 -10.41 9.94
C LYS A 92 21.81 -9.91 8.92
N ILE A 93 21.90 -8.59 8.76
CA ILE A 93 22.93 -7.90 7.97
C ILE A 93 24.33 -8.29 8.45
N ALA A 94 24.59 -8.22 9.77
CA ALA A 94 25.88 -8.63 10.33
C ALA A 94 26.20 -10.12 10.09
N SER A 95 25.17 -10.96 10.00
CA SER A 95 25.31 -12.39 9.75
C SER A 95 25.44 -12.79 8.27
N ILE A 96 25.36 -11.85 7.32
CA ILE A 96 25.49 -12.11 5.87
C ILE A 96 26.71 -13.01 5.55
N PRO A 97 27.94 -12.73 6.04
CA PRO A 97 29.09 -13.57 5.70
C PRO A 97 28.93 -15.02 6.17
N LYS A 98 28.30 -15.23 7.32
CA LYS A 98 28.02 -16.57 7.87
C LYS A 98 26.96 -17.29 7.02
N MET A 99 25.90 -16.59 6.60
CA MET A 99 24.87 -17.15 5.73
C MET A 99 25.42 -17.50 4.35
N GLU A 100 26.24 -16.63 3.75
CA GLU A 100 26.93 -16.90 2.49
C GLU A 100 27.81 -18.15 2.56
N ALA A 101 28.57 -18.34 3.65
CA ALA A 101 29.44 -19.50 3.82
C ALA A 101 28.69 -20.84 3.80
N LYS A 102 27.43 -20.85 4.23
CA LYS A 102 26.55 -22.03 4.23
C LYS A 102 25.38 -21.93 3.25
N ARG A 103 25.49 -21.09 2.20
CA ARG A 103 24.39 -20.77 1.28
C ARG A 103 23.64 -22.00 0.74
N LYS A 104 24.38 -23.05 0.40
CA LYS A 104 23.83 -24.29 -0.18
C LYS A 104 22.97 -25.12 0.79
N SER A 105 23.05 -24.84 2.08
CA SER A 105 22.31 -25.56 3.13
C SER A 105 21.39 -24.64 3.92
N LEU A 106 21.11 -23.43 3.42
CA LEU A 106 20.16 -22.53 4.06
C LEU A 106 18.74 -23.10 3.91
N SER A 107 17.97 -22.99 4.99
CA SER A 107 16.53 -23.17 4.92
C SER A 107 15.87 -22.01 4.14
N ILE A 108 14.61 -22.21 3.72
CA ILE A 108 13.84 -21.17 3.03
C ILE A 108 13.75 -19.89 3.87
N GLN A 109 13.51 -20.01 5.18
CA GLN A 109 13.47 -18.84 6.07
C GLN A 109 14.81 -18.10 6.11
N GLU A 110 15.93 -18.82 6.15
CA GLU A 110 17.24 -18.19 6.13
C GLU A 110 17.59 -17.55 4.77
N LEU A 111 17.06 -18.08 3.66
CA LEU A 111 17.16 -17.44 2.35
C LEU A 111 16.32 -16.16 2.30
N ILE A 112 15.12 -16.16 2.88
CA ILE A 112 14.30 -14.95 3.05
C ILE A 112 15.05 -13.91 3.87
N ASP A 113 15.59 -14.33 5.03
CA ASP A 113 16.37 -13.46 5.91
C ASP A 113 17.61 -12.90 5.19
N LEU A 114 18.30 -13.72 4.38
CA LEU A 114 19.43 -13.29 3.56
C LEU A 114 19.02 -12.28 2.47
N GLY A 115 17.90 -12.53 1.78
CA GLY A 115 17.38 -11.61 0.76
C GLY A 115 17.03 -10.25 1.34
N PHE A 116 16.33 -10.21 2.48
CA PHE A 116 16.04 -8.97 3.19
C PHE A 116 17.28 -8.32 3.80
N ALA A 117 18.24 -9.10 4.31
CA ALA A 117 19.51 -8.57 4.78
C ALA A 117 20.26 -7.84 3.65
N TYR A 118 20.31 -8.41 2.45
CA TYR A 118 20.89 -7.72 1.29
C TYR A 118 20.09 -6.48 0.90
N LEU A 119 18.75 -6.55 0.90
CA LEU A 119 17.89 -5.41 0.59
C LEU A 119 18.18 -4.23 1.51
N PHE A 120 18.18 -4.46 2.83
CA PHE A 120 18.39 -3.41 3.83
C PHE A 120 19.87 -3.02 4.02
N SER A 121 20.81 -3.81 3.51
CA SER A 121 22.21 -3.42 3.33
C SER A 121 22.49 -2.78 1.96
N GLU A 122 21.45 -2.45 1.19
CA GLU A 122 21.53 -1.79 -0.13
C GLU A 122 22.30 -2.60 -1.19
N ASN A 123 22.43 -3.92 -0.99
CA ASN A 123 22.99 -4.85 -1.97
C ASN A 123 21.87 -5.40 -2.87
N PHE A 124 21.23 -4.50 -3.61
CA PHE A 124 19.99 -4.80 -4.35
C PHE A 124 20.12 -5.94 -5.35
N LYS A 125 21.28 -6.06 -6.02
CA LYS A 125 21.53 -7.13 -6.99
C LYS A 125 21.50 -8.51 -6.34
N LYS A 126 22.18 -8.67 -5.20
CA LYS A 126 22.16 -9.96 -4.47
C LYS A 126 20.79 -10.24 -3.86
N ALA A 127 20.07 -9.20 -3.41
CA ALA A 127 18.70 -9.35 -2.94
C ALA A 127 17.79 -9.91 -4.05
N GLU A 128 17.86 -9.32 -5.25
CA GLU A 128 17.11 -9.77 -6.43
C GLU A 128 17.45 -11.23 -6.81
N GLU A 129 18.73 -11.59 -6.82
CA GLU A 129 19.18 -12.97 -7.08
C GLU A 129 18.53 -13.96 -6.09
N VAL A 130 18.58 -13.66 -4.79
CA VAL A 130 17.99 -14.53 -3.75
C VAL A 130 16.47 -14.59 -3.85
N PHE A 131 15.79 -13.47 -4.07
CA PHE A 131 14.33 -13.48 -4.22
C PHE A 131 13.88 -14.21 -5.49
N SER A 132 14.66 -14.12 -6.58
CA SER A 132 14.39 -14.88 -7.81
C SER A 132 14.52 -16.39 -7.59
N GLU A 133 15.52 -16.82 -6.82
CA GLU A 133 15.67 -18.23 -6.42
C GLU A 133 14.46 -18.71 -5.60
N LEU A 134 13.98 -17.90 -4.65
CA LEU A 134 12.83 -18.24 -3.82
C LEU A 134 11.54 -18.42 -4.63
N VAL A 135 11.29 -17.55 -5.62
CA VAL A 135 10.13 -17.64 -6.51
C VAL A 135 10.24 -18.85 -7.44
N ALA A 136 11.43 -19.15 -7.96
CA ALA A 136 11.64 -20.28 -8.87
C ALA A 136 11.38 -21.65 -8.21
N VAL A 137 11.59 -21.77 -6.89
CA VAL A 137 11.34 -22.99 -6.12
C VAL A 137 9.86 -23.16 -5.74
N HIS A 138 9.07 -22.07 -5.78
CA HIS A 138 7.65 -22.05 -5.42
C HIS A 138 6.83 -21.20 -6.42
N PRO A 139 6.55 -21.73 -7.63
CA PRO A 139 5.71 -21.06 -8.62
C PRO A 139 4.24 -20.96 -8.22
#